data_AF-Q8GZG6-F1
#
_entry.id   AF-Q8GZG6-F1
#
_cell.length_a   1.000
_cell.length_b   1.000
_cell.length_c   1.000
_cell.angle_alpha   90.00
_cell.angle_beta   90.00
_cell.angle_gamma   90.00
#
_symmetry.space_group_name_H-M   'P 1'
#
loop_
_entity.id
_entity.type
_entity.pdbx_description
1 polymer ?
#
loop_
_entity_poly.entity_id
_entity_poly.type
_entity_poly.pdbx_seq_one_letter_code
_entity_poly.pdbx_strand_id
1 'polypeptide(L)'
;EAMEQQTISIAKAGITTVLNSRTSVLAAANPPSGRYDDLKTAQDNIDLQTTILSRFDLIFIVKDFRKYSQDKEIASHIIRVHASAN
;
A
#
# COMPACT_ATOMS: atom_id res chain seq x y z
N GLU A 1 -9.80 -5.90 13.31
CA GLU A 1 -11.24 -5.77 13.55
C GLU A 1 -11.92 -5.11 12.36
N ALA A 2 -11.64 -3.82 12.11
CA ALA A 2 -12.26 -3.07 11.02
C ALA A 2 -12.18 -3.76 9.64
N MET A 3 -11.00 -4.25 9.23
CA MET A 3 -10.84 -4.88 7.92
C MET A 3 -11.55 -6.24 7.78
N GLU A 4 -11.78 -6.95 8.89
CA GLU A 4 -12.30 -8.32 8.87
C GLU A 4 -13.78 -8.39 9.17
N GLN A 5 -14.17 -7.77 10.28
CA GLN A 5 -15.53 -7.79 10.78
C GLN A 5 -16.35 -6.62 10.23
N GLN A 6 -15.70 -5.65 9.58
CA GLN A 6 -16.32 -4.42 9.10
C GLN A 6 -17.04 -3.64 10.22
N THR A 7 -16.53 -3.78 11.44
CA THR A 7 -16.99 -3.07 12.64
C THR A 7 -15.82 -2.59 13.49
N ILE A 8 -16.09 -1.59 14.34
CA ILE A 8 -15.19 -1.09 15.37
C ILE A 8 -15.93 -1.04 16.70
N SER A 9 -15.48 -1.84 17.66
CA SER A 9 -15.90 -1.85 19.05
C SER A 9 -15.17 -0.78 19.85
N ILE A 10 -15.92 0.04 20.57
CA ILE A 10 -15.38 1.07 21.45
C ILE A 10 -15.94 0.82 22.85
N ALA A 11 -15.05 0.56 23.81
CA ALA A 11 -15.36 0.48 25.23
C ALA A 11 -14.47 1.47 26.00
N LYS A 12 -14.95 2.70 26.20
CA LYS A 12 -14.17 3.77 26.85
C LYS A 12 -15.09 4.78 27.54
N ALA A 13 -14.66 5.31 28.68
CA ALA A 13 -15.37 6.37 29.42
C ALA A 13 -16.86 6.06 29.71
N GLY A 14 -17.16 4.79 30.02
CA GLY A 14 -18.53 4.33 30.27
C GLY A 14 -19.41 4.17 29.02
N ILE A 15 -18.86 4.42 27.82
CA ILE A 15 -19.55 4.19 26.55
C ILE A 15 -19.05 2.88 25.97
N THR A 16 -19.99 1.96 25.75
CA THR A 16 -19.77 0.70 25.03
C THR A 16 -20.65 0.72 23.79
N THR A 17 -20.05 0.82 22.61
CA THR A 17 -20.78 0.84 21.34
C THR A 17 -20.00 0.14 20.23
N VAL A 18 -20.71 -0.30 19.20
CA VAL A 18 -20.14 -0.93 18.01
C VAL A 18 -20.56 -0.12 16.80
N LEU A 19 -19.58 0.39 16.06
CA LEU A 19 -19.79 1.21 14.86
C LEU A 19 -19.47 0.39 13.62
N ASN A 20 -20.20 0.66 12.54
CA ASN A 20 -19.97 0.04 11.25
C ASN A 20 -18.77 0.71 10.54
N SER A 21 -17.89 -0.07 9.93
CA SER A 21 -16.68 0.39 9.22
C SER A 21 -16.57 -0.17 7.79
N ARG A 22 -17.70 -0.25 7.08
CA ARG A 22 -17.76 -0.58 5.64
C ARG A 22 -16.98 0.41 4.78
N THR A 23 -15.67 0.19 4.67
CA THR A 23 -14.76 0.95 3.81
C THR A 23 -13.79 0.01 3.12
N SER A 24 -13.24 0.44 1.99
CA SER A 24 -12.12 -0.24 1.34
C SER A 24 -10.80 0.35 1.84
N VAL A 25 -9.80 -0.51 2.02
CA VAL A 25 -8.47 -0.09 2.46
C VAL A 25 -7.51 -0.13 1.28
N LEU A 26 -6.90 1.02 0.99
CA LEU A 26 -5.76 1.14 0.10
C LEU A 26 -4.53 1.51 0.94
N ALA A 27 -3.48 0.72 0.84
CA ALA A 27 -2.23 0.93 1.58
C ALA A 27 -1.04 0.98 0.62
N ALA A 28 -0.08 1.84 0.93
CA ALA A 28 1.23 1.89 0.29
C ALA A 28 2.30 1.80 1.37
N ALA A 29 3.26 0.90 1.17
CA ALA A 29 4.37 0.69 2.09
C ALA A 29 5.66 0.50 1.30
N ASN A 30 6.77 0.96 1.88
CA ASN A 30 8.10 0.74 1.32
C ASN A 30 8.75 -0.48 2.01
N PRO A 31 9.59 -1.25 1.29
CA PRO A 31 10.37 -2.32 1.91
C PRO A 31 11.29 -1.79 3.02
N PRO A 32 11.58 -2.58 4.08
CA PRO A 32 12.40 -2.13 5.20
C PRO A 32 13.81 -1.65 4.79
N SER A 33 14.39 -2.28 3.75
CA SER A 33 15.71 -1.91 3.21
C SER A 33 15.64 -0.82 2.13
N GLY A 34 14.50 -0.16 1.95
CA GLY A 34 14.26 0.89 0.95
C GLY A 34 14.09 0.39 -0.49
N ARG A 35 14.50 -0.84 -0.80
CA ARG A 35 14.28 -1.52 -2.08
C ARG A 35 13.84 -2.95 -1.84
N TYR A 36 13.05 -3.48 -2.77
CA TYR A 36 12.64 -4.87 -2.75
C TYR A 36 13.83 -5.75 -3.17
N ASP A 37 14.17 -6.74 -2.35
CA ASP A 37 15.26 -7.69 -2.58
C ASP A 37 14.71 -9.03 -3.07
N ASP A 38 15.04 -9.40 -4.30
CA ASP A 38 14.57 -10.64 -4.94
C ASP A 38 15.13 -11.92 -4.32
N LEU A 39 16.20 -11.81 -3.53
CA LEU A 39 16.81 -12.95 -2.84
C LEU A 39 16.13 -13.27 -1.50
N LYS A 40 15.31 -12.35 -1.00
CA LYS A 40 14.58 -12.49 0.27
C LYS A 40 13.16 -12.97 0.04
N THR A 41 12.57 -13.56 1.06
CA THR A 41 11.15 -13.94 0.99
C THR A 41 10.27 -12.69 0.91
N ALA A 42 9.03 -12.83 0.43
CA ALA A 42 8.08 -11.72 0.42
C ALA A 42 7.81 -11.19 1.84
N GLN A 43 7.83 -12.06 2.85
CA GLN A 43 7.64 -11.67 4.25
C GLN A 43 8.83 -10.85 4.78
N ASP A 44 10.05 -11.17 4.39
CA ASP A 44 11.24 -10.38 4.78
C ASP A 44 11.30 -9.01 4.08
N ASN A 45 10.65 -8.90 2.91
CA ASN A 45 10.57 -7.65 2.14
C ASN A 45 9.42 -6.74 2.56
N ILE A 46 8.49 -7.22 3.39
CA ILE A 46 7.29 -6.49 3.78
C ILE A 46 7.23 -6.39 5.30
N ASP A 47 7.33 -5.18 5.83
CA ASP A 47 7.24 -4.90 7.27
C ASP A 47 5.79 -4.87 7.78
N LEU A 48 5.04 -5.93 7.52
CA LEU A 48 3.67 -6.11 7.99
C LEU A 48 3.50 -7.51 8.58
N GLN A 49 2.74 -7.59 9.67
CA GLN A 49 2.37 -8.88 10.24
C GLN A 49 1.57 -9.70 9.22
N THR A 50 1.81 -11.01 9.17
CA THR A 50 1.10 -11.94 8.28
C THR A 50 -0.41 -11.89 8.46
N THR A 51 -0.89 -11.58 9.66
CA THR A 51 -2.30 -11.40 10.02
C THR A 51 -2.97 -10.17 9.39
N ILE A 52 -2.19 -9.16 8.98
CA ILE A 52 -2.67 -7.99 8.24
C ILE A 52 -2.60 -8.27 6.74
N LEU A 53 -1.49 -8.87 6.29
CA LEU A 53 -1.30 -9.25 4.89
C LEU A 53 -2.39 -10.21 4.40
N SER A 54 -2.80 -11.16 5.23
CA SER A 54 -3.87 -12.10 4.90
C SER A 54 -5.24 -11.45 4.70
N ARG A 55 -5.43 -10.18 5.11
CA ARG A 55 -6.68 -9.43 4.93
C ARG A 55 -6.69 -8.55 3.69
N PHE A 56 -5.57 -8.48 2.95
CA PHE A 56 -5.53 -7.82 1.66
C PHE A 56 -5.78 -8.85 0.57
N ASP A 57 -6.84 -8.65 -0.22
CA ASP A 57 -7.14 -9.51 -1.37
C ASP A 57 -6.12 -9.36 -2.50
N LEU A 58 -5.52 -8.16 -2.61
CA LEU A 58 -4.58 -7.80 -3.66
C LEU A 58 -3.32 -7.18 -3.06
N ILE A 59 -2.15 -7.70 -3.44
CA ILE A 59 -0.84 -7.19 -3.07
C ILE A 59 -0.06 -6.93 -4.36
N PHE A 60 0.32 -5.67 -4.59
CA PHE A 60 1.10 -5.26 -5.75
C PHE A 60 2.51 -4.86 -5.33
N ILE A 61 3.51 -5.62 -5.81
CA ILE A 61 4.91 -5.27 -5.62
C ILE A 61 5.35 -4.38 -6.77
N VAL A 62 5.51 -3.08 -6.50
CA VAL A 62 5.99 -2.11 -7.49
C VAL A 62 7.51 -1.98 -7.37
N LYS A 63 8.24 -2.46 -8.39
CA LYS A 63 9.71 -2.38 -8.44
C LYS A 63 10.16 -1.36 -9.46
N ASP A 64 11.17 -0.58 -9.11
CA ASP A 64 11.86 0.32 -10.02
C ASP A 64 12.89 -0.46 -10.86
N PHE A 65 12.49 -0.86 -12.06
CA PHE A 65 13.39 -1.46 -13.05
C PHE A 65 13.97 -0.37 -13.94
N ARG A 66 15.30 -0.29 -13.98
CA ARG A 66 16.02 0.62 -14.88
C ARG A 66 15.86 0.17 -16.33
N LYS A 67 14.99 0.84 -17.08
CA LYS A 67 14.77 0.55 -18.50
C LYS A 67 14.70 1.85 -19.27
N TYR A 68 15.75 2.12 -20.06
CA TYR A 68 15.90 3.38 -20.79
C TYR A 68 14.67 3.78 -21.62
N SER A 69 14.03 2.83 -22.32
CA SER A 69 12.84 3.15 -23.12
C SER A 69 11.66 3.61 -22.26
N GLN A 70 11.40 2.93 -21.14
CA GLN A 70 10.32 3.26 -20.20
C GLN A 70 10.62 4.57 -19.47
N ASP A 71 11.85 4.75 -19.00
CA ASP A 71 12.30 5.98 -18.35
C ASP A 71 12.15 7.19 -19.30
N LYS A 72 12.47 7.02 -20.58
CA LYS A 72 12.31 8.06 -21.62
C LYS A 72 10.84 8.40 -21.85
N GLU A 73 9.95 7.41 -21.89
CA GLU A 73 8.51 7.63 -22.04
C GLU A 73 7.93 8.38 -20.83
N ILE A 74 8.30 7.97 -19.62
CA ILE A 74 7.89 8.62 -18.36
C ILE A 74 8.40 10.07 -18.34
N ALA A 75 9.69 10.29 -18.61
CA ALA A 75 10.26 11.64 -18.64
C ALA A 75 9.56 12.53 -19.67
N SER A 76 9.31 12.03 -20.88
CA SER A 76 8.59 12.76 -21.93
C SER A 76 7.16 13.10 -21.53
N HIS A 77 6.48 12.18 -20.81
CA HIS A 77 5.15 12.43 -20.26
C HIS A 77 5.17 13.53 -19.20
N ILE A 78 6.10 13.46 -18.24
CA ILE A 78 6.25 14.48 -17.18
C ILE A 78 6.50 15.85 -17.78
N ILE A 79 7.44 15.97 -18.73
CA ILE A 79 7.76 17.25 -19.41
C ILE A 79 6.52 17.82 -20.08
N ARG A 80 5.77 17.00 -20.83
CA ARG A 80 4.55 17.43 -21.53
C ARG A 80 3.49 17.94 -20.57
N VAL A 81 3.20 17.20 -19.48
CA VAL A 81 2.21 17.60 -18.47
C VAL A 81 2.56 18.97 -17.87
N HIS A 82 3.83 19.18 -17.52
CA HIS A 82 4.28 20.45 -16.95
C HIS A 82 4.33 21.59 -17.98
N ALA A 83 4.63 21.29 -19.25
CA ALA A 83 4.61 22.28 -20.32
C ALA A 83 3.18 22.74 -20.68
N SER A 84 2.18 21.85 -20.57
CA SER A 84 0.76 22.17 -20.81
C SER A 84 0.04 22.81 -19.63
N ALA A 85 0.68 22.89 -18.46
CA ALA A 85 0.10 23.49 -17.25
C ALA A 85 0.24 25.02 -17.21
N ASN A 86 0.77 25.64 -18.28
CA ASN A 86 0.82 27.09 -18.50
C ASN A 86 -0.15 27.50 -19.61
#